data_AF-A0A941BFA4-F1
#
_entry.id   AF-A0A941BFA4-F1
#
_cell.length_a   1.000
_cell.length_b   1.000
_cell.length_c   1.000
_cell.angle_alpha   90.00
_cell.angle_beta   90.00
_cell.angle_gamma   90.00
#
_symmetry.space_group_name_H-M   'P 1'
#
loop_
_entity.id
_entity.type
_entity.pdbx_description
1 polymer ?
#
loop_
_entity_poly.entity_id
_entity_poly.type
_entity_poly.pdbx_seq_one_letter_code
_entity_poly.pdbx_strand_id
1 'polypeptide(L)'
;MCALAAAWLLLISTPAAIGVGHAFKTASRCASDGDASDDCLRTVSARIDHTEVVRGRKTTSYRLYVVEADGTEGRATLGGDPSYRPVASPGADVRVTYWRGQIRYVDLATGRKYSHADPRDDYKVVATPGLAIALYGTGFLWCWFWMALHSRVAKRAHPSDIGLPFLAAVCLALVGALAPWATDDMGAALLLVGGATAVAAAVCAVAAVFLRRRRRGDDTIDVPPTVPTQEEHFPGRILGEVPYAEHGTHLLAGAGLLAATMGHPGVAHRRAVPRTLTPLRVRHPYWSDPSPPQLRSQACVLECEDEGVPVLIVTDRQRMPWVLGALTSRP
;
A
#
# COMPACT_ATOMS: atom_id res chain seq x y z
N MET A 1 9.92 -0.34 12.94
CA MET A 1 9.97 1.13 12.72
C MET A 1 8.59 1.72 12.43
N CYS A 2 7.87 1.31 11.37
CA CYS A 2 6.56 1.87 11.01
C CYS A 2 5.55 1.88 12.19
N ALA A 3 5.42 0.76 12.91
CA ALA A 3 4.52 0.65 14.06
C ALA A 3 4.88 1.62 15.20
N LEU A 4 6.18 1.83 15.48
CA LEU A 4 6.65 2.76 16.50
C LEU A 4 6.41 4.22 16.08
N ALA A 5 6.66 4.56 14.82
CA ALA A 5 6.39 5.89 14.29
C ALA A 5 4.88 6.22 14.33
N ALA A 6 4.04 5.27 13.92
CA ALA A 6 2.59 5.39 14.02
C ALA A 6 2.13 5.55 15.47
N ALA A 7 2.63 4.71 16.39
CA ALA A 7 2.31 4.81 17.81
C ALA A 7 2.72 6.17 18.40
N TRP A 8 3.91 6.67 18.09
CA TRP A 8 4.36 7.99 18.51
C TRP A 8 3.43 9.11 18.00
N LEU A 9 3.13 9.11 16.69
CA LEU A 9 2.28 10.13 16.08
C LEU A 9 0.86 10.10 16.66
N LEU A 10 0.27 8.91 16.84
CA LEU A 10 -1.12 8.75 17.25
C LEU A 10 -1.34 8.84 18.76
N LEU A 11 -0.40 8.37 19.58
CA LEU A 11 -0.56 8.30 21.04
C LEU A 11 0.10 9.48 21.78
N ILE A 12 1.06 10.17 21.16
CA ILE A 12 1.78 11.28 21.81
C ILE A 12 1.49 12.59 21.08
N SER A 13 1.83 12.67 19.79
CA SER A 13 1.75 13.94 19.06
C SER A 13 0.31 14.38 18.78
N THR A 14 -0.57 13.45 18.42
CA THR A 14 -1.97 13.76 18.10
C THR A 14 -2.77 14.22 19.34
N PRO A 15 -2.70 13.54 20.50
CA PRO A 15 -3.37 14.02 21.71
C PRO A 15 -2.83 15.36 22.19
N ALA A 16 -1.52 15.61 22.07
CA ALA A 16 -0.94 16.91 22.37
C ALA A 16 -1.53 18.01 21.48
N ALA A 17 -1.63 17.80 20.17
CA ALA A 17 -2.24 18.75 19.23
C ALA A 17 -3.74 18.98 19.52
N ILE A 18 -4.49 17.92 19.82
CA ILE A 18 -5.90 18.03 20.24
C ILE A 18 -6.01 18.85 21.52
N GLY A 19 -5.11 18.64 22.50
CA GLY A 19 -5.05 19.40 23.73
C GLY A 19 -4.84 20.89 23.51
N VAL A 20 -3.94 21.27 22.61
CA VAL A 20 -3.72 22.68 22.22
C VAL A 20 -4.98 23.27 21.57
N GLY A 21 -5.62 22.53 20.66
CA GLY A 21 -6.87 22.94 20.03
C GLY A 21 -8.02 23.12 21.04
N HIS A 22 -8.13 22.23 22.03
CA HIS A 22 -9.11 22.34 23.10
C HIS A 22 -8.81 23.55 24.01
N ALA A 23 -7.55 23.72 24.43
CA ALA A 23 -7.13 24.86 25.23
C ALA A 23 -7.47 26.19 24.55
N PHE A 24 -7.24 26.30 23.24
CA PHE A 24 -7.64 27.46 22.46
C PHE A 24 -9.16 27.66 22.40
N LYS A 25 -9.95 26.58 22.22
CA LYS A 25 -11.42 26.66 22.21
C LYS A 25 -12.00 27.11 23.55
N THR A 26 -11.35 26.75 24.66
CA THR A 26 -11.79 27.11 26.02
C THR A 26 -11.11 28.37 26.57
N ALA A 27 -10.18 28.98 25.83
CA ALA A 27 -9.47 30.17 26.28
C ALA A 27 -10.42 31.35 26.48
N SER A 28 -10.35 31.98 27.66
CA SER A 28 -11.11 33.19 27.98
C SER A 28 -10.46 34.44 27.40
N ARG A 29 -11.22 35.54 27.27
CA ARG A 29 -10.63 36.84 26.92
C ARG A 29 -9.66 37.30 28.01
N CYS A 30 -8.57 37.93 27.59
CA CYS A 30 -7.64 38.53 28.55
C CYS A 30 -8.33 39.61 29.39
N ALA A 31 -8.04 39.63 30.69
CA ALA A 31 -8.43 40.72 31.56
C ALA A 31 -7.69 42.00 31.13
N SER A 32 -8.35 43.15 31.24
CA SER A 32 -7.78 44.45 30.86
C SER A 32 -6.64 44.91 31.77
N ASP A 33 -6.51 44.33 32.96
CA ASP A 33 -5.54 44.74 33.98
C ASP A 33 -4.53 43.61 34.30
N GLY A 34 -3.33 43.71 33.74
CA GLY A 34 -2.10 43.51 34.51
C GLY A 34 -1.38 42.16 34.49
N ASP A 35 -1.97 41.05 34.04
CA ASP A 35 -1.21 39.80 33.88
C ASP A 35 -1.60 39.10 32.58
N ALA A 36 -0.85 39.41 31.52
CA ALA A 36 -0.99 38.78 30.22
C ALA A 36 -0.44 37.35 30.27
N SER A 37 -1.17 36.45 30.95
CA SER A 37 -0.97 35.02 30.78
C SER A 37 -1.13 34.70 29.29
N ASP A 38 -0.15 34.00 28.71
CA ASP A 38 -0.15 33.62 27.30
C ASP A 38 -1.38 32.78 26.88
N ASP A 39 -2.14 32.26 27.85
CA ASP A 39 -3.28 31.36 27.64
C ASP A 39 -4.63 32.04 27.42
N CYS A 40 -4.72 33.38 27.44
CA CYS A 40 -5.95 34.11 27.15
C CYS A 40 -6.02 34.65 25.71
N LEU A 41 -7.23 34.93 25.24
CA LEU A 41 -7.49 35.54 23.92
C LEU A 41 -7.39 37.07 24.03
N ARG A 42 -6.38 37.66 23.39
CA ARG A 42 -6.20 39.12 23.30
C ARG A 42 -6.72 39.60 21.95
N THR A 43 -7.83 40.34 21.94
CA THR A 43 -8.36 40.97 20.73
C THR A 43 -8.01 42.45 20.72
N VAL A 44 -7.38 42.91 19.64
CA VAL A 44 -7.00 44.31 19.45
C VAL A 44 -7.44 44.83 18.09
N SER A 45 -7.73 46.12 18.03
CA SER A 45 -7.99 46.84 16.78
C SER A 45 -6.65 47.11 16.09
N ALA A 46 -6.57 46.75 14.82
CA ALA A 46 -5.40 46.97 13.99
C ALA A 46 -5.84 47.47 12.61
N ARG A 47 -4.91 48.01 11.84
CA ARG A 47 -5.12 48.40 10.45
C ARG A 47 -4.32 47.49 9.55
N ILE A 48 -4.88 47.11 8.41
CA ILE A 48 -4.12 46.39 7.37
C ILE A 48 -3.14 47.39 6.74
N ASP A 49 -1.84 47.11 6.87
CA ASP A 49 -0.82 47.91 6.18
C ASP A 49 -0.78 47.50 4.70
N HIS A 50 -0.47 46.23 4.44
CA HIS A 50 -0.54 45.68 3.10
C HIS A 50 -0.86 44.18 3.11
N THR A 51 -1.20 43.65 1.93
CA THR A 51 -1.52 42.24 1.73
C THR A 51 -0.70 41.67 0.58
N GLU A 52 0.06 40.62 0.86
CA GLU A 52 0.81 39.88 -0.14
C GLU A 52 0.08 38.60 -0.56
N VAL A 53 0.02 38.35 -1.87
CA VAL A 53 -0.47 37.09 -2.41
C VAL A 53 0.72 36.14 -2.57
N VAL A 54 0.75 35.08 -1.78
CA VAL A 54 1.75 34.03 -1.86
C VAL A 54 1.18 32.89 -2.71
N ARG A 55 1.59 32.84 -3.97
CA ARG A 55 1.19 31.76 -4.89
C ARG A 55 2.02 30.52 -4.61
N GLY A 56 1.42 29.55 -3.92
CA GLY A 56 1.98 28.20 -3.81
C GLY A 56 1.70 27.38 -5.07
N ARG A 57 2.39 26.24 -5.22
CA ARG A 57 2.22 25.33 -6.37
C ARG A 57 0.81 24.75 -6.50
N LYS A 58 0.10 24.57 -5.37
CA LYS A 58 -1.24 23.96 -5.33
C LYS A 58 -2.31 24.83 -4.67
N THR A 59 -1.92 25.76 -3.79
CA THR A 59 -2.83 26.60 -3.01
C THR A 59 -2.31 28.03 -2.93
N THR A 60 -3.20 29.01 -3.07
CA THR A 60 -2.87 30.42 -2.84
C THR A 60 -3.02 30.72 -1.36
N SER A 61 -2.06 31.39 -0.75
CA SER A 61 -2.19 31.93 0.60
C SER A 61 -2.02 33.44 0.58
N TYR A 62 -2.64 34.11 1.55
CA TYR A 62 -2.60 35.56 1.68
C TYR A 62 -1.87 35.92 2.96
N ARG A 63 -0.75 36.63 2.85
CA ARG A 63 -0.07 37.19 4.03
C ARG A 63 -0.61 38.59 4.27
N LEU A 64 -1.15 38.79 5.46
CA LEU A 64 -1.63 40.07 5.97
C LEU A 64 -0.57 40.64 6.91
N TYR A 65 -0.18 41.87 6.63
CA TYR A 65 0.62 42.69 7.53
C TYR A 65 -0.32 43.70 8.18
N VAL A 66 -0.35 43.69 9.50
CA VAL A 66 -1.26 44.50 10.31
C VAL A 66 -0.45 45.38 11.25
N VAL A 67 -0.93 46.59 11.50
CA VAL A 67 -0.32 47.55 12.42
C VAL A 67 -1.33 47.88 13.50
N GLU A 68 -0.99 47.60 14.75
CA GLU A 68 -1.77 47.96 15.93
C GLU A 68 -1.71 49.48 16.20
N ALA A 69 -2.61 50.00 17.04
CA ALA A 69 -2.68 51.44 17.32
C ALA A 69 -1.42 52.00 18.00
N ASP A 70 -0.65 51.14 18.68
CA ASP A 70 0.64 51.45 19.31
C ASP A 70 1.83 51.38 18.35
N GLY A 71 1.59 51.04 17.07
CA GLY A 71 2.61 50.84 16.05
C GLY A 71 3.20 49.43 16.02
N THR A 72 2.73 48.50 16.87
CA THR A 72 3.18 47.11 16.85
C THR A 72 2.78 46.45 15.53
N GLU A 73 3.76 45.91 14.81
CA GLU A 73 3.54 45.18 13.56
C GLU A 73 3.25 43.70 13.83
N GLY A 74 2.21 43.18 13.18
CA GLY A 74 1.80 41.79 13.24
C GLY A 74 1.70 41.18 11.84
N ARG A 75 1.89 39.85 11.76
CA ARG A 75 1.77 39.11 10.51
C ARG A 75 0.88 37.89 10.67
N ALA A 76 -0.11 37.76 9.79
CA ALA A 76 -0.98 36.58 9.72
C ALA A 76 -0.93 35.99 8.31
N THR A 77 -0.86 34.66 8.20
CA THR A 77 -1.04 33.98 6.92
C THR A 77 -2.42 33.35 6.91
N LEU A 78 -3.27 33.75 5.96
CA LEU A 78 -4.60 33.18 5.75
C LEU A 78 -4.57 32.18 4.61
N GLY A 79 -5.21 31.03 4.81
CA GLY A 79 -5.55 30.13 3.70
C GLY A 79 -6.67 30.74 2.86
N GLY A 80 -6.62 30.57 1.54
CA GLY A 80 -7.69 31.06 0.67
C GLY A 80 -7.86 30.23 -0.59
N ASP A 81 -9.12 30.15 -1.03
CA ASP A 81 -9.44 29.65 -2.36
C ASP A 81 -9.03 30.72 -3.39
N PRO A 82 -8.40 30.37 -4.52
CA PRO A 82 -8.08 31.33 -5.57
C PRO A 82 -9.29 32.11 -6.10
N SER A 83 -10.51 31.56 -5.98
CA SER A 83 -11.76 32.24 -6.31
C SER A 83 -12.24 33.25 -5.26
N TYR A 84 -11.74 33.16 -4.03
CA TYR A 84 -12.12 34.03 -2.91
C TYR A 84 -10.89 34.76 -2.35
N ARG A 85 -10.62 35.95 -2.91
CA ARG A 85 -9.65 36.87 -2.33
C ARG A 85 -10.25 37.47 -1.06
N PRO A 86 -9.60 37.37 0.11
CA PRO A 86 -10.06 38.09 1.28
C PRO A 86 -10.07 39.58 0.94
N VAL A 87 -11.21 40.25 1.13
CA VAL A 87 -11.36 41.70 0.95
C VAL A 87 -10.60 42.38 2.08
N ALA A 88 -9.29 42.46 1.89
CA ALA A 88 -8.30 43.00 2.81
C ALA A 88 -7.57 44.12 2.06
N SER A 89 -8.20 45.29 2.01
CA SER A 89 -7.60 46.47 1.39
C SER A 89 -6.61 47.13 2.36
N PRO A 90 -5.45 47.61 1.89
CA PRO A 90 -4.61 48.51 2.66
C PRO A 90 -5.43 49.65 3.29
N GLY A 91 -5.17 49.95 4.55
CA GLY A 91 -5.88 50.97 5.33
C GLY A 91 -7.17 50.51 6.02
N ALA A 92 -7.67 49.30 5.75
CA ALA A 92 -8.89 48.82 6.38
C ALA A 92 -8.67 48.52 7.88
N ASP A 93 -9.61 48.96 8.71
CA ASP A 93 -9.62 48.63 10.13
C ASP A 93 -10.14 47.19 10.34
N VAL A 94 -9.41 46.43 11.14
CA VAL A 94 -9.67 45.02 11.43
C VAL A 94 -9.51 44.75 12.92
N ARG A 95 -10.08 43.64 13.41
CA ARG A 95 -9.75 43.13 14.75
C ARG A 95 -8.94 41.87 14.62
N VAL A 96 -7.79 41.83 15.25
CA VAL A 96 -6.93 40.65 15.29
C VAL A 96 -6.99 40.04 16.67
N THR A 97 -7.11 38.71 16.73
CA THR A 97 -7.09 37.98 18.00
C THR A 97 -5.85 37.13 18.12
N TYR A 98 -5.10 37.39 19.18
CA TYR A 98 -3.89 36.68 19.56
C TYR A 98 -4.19 35.60 20.59
N TRP A 99 -3.42 34.51 20.52
CA TRP A 99 -3.32 33.51 21.57
C TRP A 99 -1.89 32.96 21.58
N ARG A 100 -1.22 33.00 22.73
CA ARG A 100 0.21 32.68 22.88
C ARG A 100 1.09 33.41 21.85
N GLY A 101 0.93 34.73 21.77
CA GLY A 101 1.71 35.62 20.89
C GLY A 101 1.48 35.46 19.38
N GLN A 102 0.57 34.59 18.92
CA GLN A 102 0.29 34.38 17.50
C GLN A 102 -1.11 34.84 17.13
N ILE A 103 -1.25 35.50 15.97
CA ILE A 103 -2.56 35.89 15.40
C ILE A 103 -3.27 34.61 14.95
N ARG A 104 -4.36 34.23 15.63
CA ARG A 104 -5.15 33.02 15.33
C ARG A 104 -6.27 33.28 14.32
N TYR A 105 -6.88 34.45 14.39
CA TYR A 105 -7.87 34.88 13.41
C TYR A 105 -7.96 36.39 13.31
N VAL A 106 -8.46 36.83 12.16
CA VAL A 106 -8.71 38.22 11.81
C VAL A 106 -10.20 38.37 11.53
N ASP A 107 -10.86 39.26 12.26
CA ASP A 107 -12.22 39.67 12.00
C ASP A 107 -12.20 40.80 10.95
N LEU A 108 -12.58 40.44 9.72
CA LEU A 108 -12.74 41.36 8.60
C LEU A 108 -14.21 41.81 8.50
N ALA A 109 -14.49 42.86 7.73
CA ALA A 109 -15.86 43.27 7.43
C ALA A 109 -16.69 42.15 6.75
N THR A 110 -16.03 41.24 6.02
CA THR A 110 -16.66 40.08 5.36
C THR A 110 -16.82 38.86 6.27
N GLY A 111 -16.41 38.97 7.54
CA GLY A 111 -16.46 37.89 8.53
C GLY A 111 -15.09 37.46 9.02
N ARG A 112 -15.10 36.51 9.96
CA ARG A 112 -13.90 35.97 10.59
C ARG A 112 -13.12 35.07 9.64
N LYS A 113 -11.81 35.27 9.56
CA LYS A 113 -10.88 34.40 8.83
C LYS A 113 -9.80 33.88 9.75
N TYR A 114 -9.60 32.56 9.70
CA TYR A 114 -8.61 31.86 10.52
C TYR A 114 -7.26 31.86 9.83
N SER A 115 -6.21 32.06 10.61
CA SER A 115 -4.84 31.99 10.11
C SER A 115 -4.34 30.54 10.09
N HIS A 116 -3.24 30.29 9.40
CA HIS A 116 -2.51 29.02 9.46
C HIS A 116 -1.96 28.70 10.86
N ALA A 117 -1.97 29.66 11.79
CA ALA A 117 -1.65 29.42 13.17
C ALA A 117 -2.87 28.97 13.98
N ASP A 118 -4.03 28.68 13.39
CA ASP A 118 -5.18 28.17 14.14
C ASP A 118 -4.96 26.70 14.58
N PRO A 119 -4.85 26.40 15.89
CA PRO A 119 -4.47 25.07 16.35
C PRO A 119 -5.60 24.03 16.28
N ARG A 120 -6.83 24.43 15.93
CA ARG A 120 -8.01 23.55 15.99
C ARG A 120 -7.91 22.34 15.07
N ASP A 121 -7.23 22.49 13.93
CA ASP A 121 -7.08 21.46 12.90
C ASP A 121 -5.64 20.91 12.79
N ASP A 122 -4.70 21.38 13.62
CA ASP A 122 -3.30 20.95 13.57
C ASP A 122 -3.13 19.44 13.79
N TYR A 123 -4.04 18.84 14.57
CA TYR A 123 -4.06 17.40 14.77
C TYR A 123 -4.23 16.62 13.46
N LYS A 124 -4.91 17.18 12.44
CA LYS A 124 -5.15 16.51 11.15
C LYS A 124 -3.83 16.25 10.43
N VAL A 125 -2.89 17.20 10.48
CA VAL A 125 -1.57 17.10 9.84
C VAL A 125 -0.73 15.98 10.47
N VAL A 126 -0.87 15.78 11.78
CA VAL A 126 -0.15 14.75 12.55
C VAL A 126 -0.84 13.39 12.46
N ALA A 127 -2.17 13.36 12.59
CA ALA A 127 -2.98 12.14 12.56
C ALA A 127 -2.96 11.46 11.19
N THR A 128 -2.96 12.25 10.10
CA THR A 128 -2.93 11.75 8.71
C THR A 128 -1.80 10.74 8.46
N PRO A 129 -0.50 11.09 8.62
CA PRO A 129 0.57 10.13 8.45
C PRO A 129 0.55 9.04 9.52
N GLY A 130 0.12 9.35 10.75
CA GLY A 130 -0.02 8.35 11.82
C GLY A 130 -0.96 7.21 11.45
N LEU A 131 -2.17 7.52 10.99
CA LEU A 131 -3.19 6.55 10.56
C LEU A 131 -2.76 5.81 9.29
N ALA A 132 -2.21 6.52 8.30
CA ALA A 132 -1.73 5.92 7.06
C ALA A 132 -0.64 4.87 7.33
N ILE A 133 0.37 5.22 8.14
CA ILE A 133 1.48 4.32 8.50
C ILE A 133 0.97 3.17 9.38
N ALA A 134 0.06 3.42 10.32
CA ALA A 134 -0.54 2.39 11.16
C ALA A 134 -1.24 1.31 10.33
N LEU A 135 -2.14 1.70 9.44
CA LEU A 135 -2.94 0.77 8.63
C LEU A 135 -2.08 0.04 7.60
N TYR A 136 -1.19 0.75 6.90
CA TYR A 136 -0.25 0.14 5.96
C TYR A 136 0.70 -0.84 6.67
N GLY A 137 1.26 -0.43 7.82
CA GLY A 137 2.15 -1.23 8.63
C GLY A 137 1.49 -2.49 9.17
N THR A 138 0.25 -2.38 9.68
CA THR A 138 -0.55 -3.52 10.14
C THR A 138 -0.83 -4.50 9.01
N GLY A 139 -1.20 -4.02 7.82
CA GLY A 139 -1.39 -4.87 6.65
C GLY A 139 -0.12 -5.62 6.25
N PHE A 140 1.02 -4.95 6.25
CA PHE A 140 2.31 -5.59 5.96
C PHE A 140 2.70 -6.63 7.01
N LEU A 141 2.54 -6.31 8.30
CA LEU A 141 2.79 -7.24 9.41
C LEU A 141 1.87 -8.46 9.33
N TRP A 142 0.61 -8.26 8.98
CA TRP A 142 -0.35 -9.34 8.77
C TRP A 142 0.08 -10.25 7.61
N CYS A 143 0.43 -9.69 6.46
CA CYS A 143 0.93 -10.47 5.32
C CYS A 143 2.20 -11.25 5.69
N TRP A 144 3.14 -10.62 6.40
CA TRP A 144 4.37 -11.27 6.85
C TRP A 144 4.07 -12.40 7.85
N PHE A 145 3.24 -12.15 8.86
CA PHE A 145 2.81 -13.15 9.83
C PHE A 145 2.11 -14.32 9.14
N TRP A 146 1.23 -14.04 8.18
CA TRP A 146 0.53 -15.06 7.41
C TRP A 146 1.49 -15.91 6.57
N MET A 147 2.46 -15.28 5.89
CA MET A 147 3.52 -15.98 5.17
C MET A 147 4.39 -16.82 6.11
N ALA A 148 4.78 -16.30 7.27
CA ALA A 148 5.58 -17.03 8.25
C ALA A 148 4.85 -18.28 8.77
N LEU A 149 3.53 -18.19 8.98
CA LEU A 149 2.71 -19.33 9.39
C LEU A 149 2.43 -20.33 8.25
N HIS A 150 2.14 -19.85 7.04
CA HIS A 150 1.69 -20.70 5.93
C HIS A 150 2.82 -21.23 5.05
N SER A 151 4.01 -20.61 5.07
CA SER A 151 5.19 -21.10 4.34
C SER A 151 5.60 -22.53 4.73
N ARG A 152 5.24 -22.98 5.94
CA ARG A 152 5.52 -24.35 6.40
C ARG A 152 4.43 -25.37 6.05
N VAL A 153 3.20 -24.92 5.75
CA VAL A 153 2.02 -25.80 5.69
C VAL A 153 1.35 -25.81 4.31
N ALA A 154 1.38 -24.69 3.59
CA ALA A 154 0.66 -24.55 2.33
C ALA A 154 1.61 -24.66 1.13
N LYS A 155 1.87 -25.90 0.67
CA LYS A 155 2.57 -26.18 -0.60
C LYS A 155 1.91 -25.51 -1.83
N ARG A 156 0.68 -25.01 -1.71
CA ARG A 156 -0.13 -24.45 -2.82
C ARG A 156 -0.27 -22.91 -2.80
N ALA A 157 0.64 -22.18 -2.17
CA ALA A 157 0.54 -20.72 -2.08
C ALA A 157 0.67 -20.07 -3.47
N HIS A 158 -0.43 -19.49 -3.97
CA HIS A 158 -0.45 -18.76 -5.24
C HIS A 158 -0.09 -17.29 -5.00
N PRO A 159 0.64 -16.63 -5.91
CA PRO A 159 1.00 -15.21 -5.76
C PRO A 159 -0.22 -14.29 -5.58
N SER A 160 -1.37 -14.66 -6.16
CA SER A 160 -2.63 -13.94 -6.04
C SER A 160 -3.18 -13.86 -4.60
N ASP A 161 -2.73 -14.74 -3.71
CA ASP A 161 -3.24 -14.82 -2.32
C ASP A 161 -2.78 -13.65 -1.46
N ILE A 162 -1.64 -13.05 -1.81
CA ILE A 162 -1.07 -11.90 -1.11
C ILE A 162 -1.58 -10.59 -1.72
N GLY A 163 -1.93 -10.60 -3.01
CA GLY A 163 -2.35 -9.39 -3.73
C GLY A 163 -3.61 -8.75 -3.14
N LEU A 164 -4.64 -9.56 -2.83
CA LEU A 164 -5.90 -9.04 -2.28
C LEU A 164 -5.76 -8.39 -0.89
N PRO A 165 -5.16 -9.03 0.14
CA PRO A 165 -4.99 -8.39 1.45
C PRO A 165 -4.05 -7.18 1.38
N PHE A 166 -3.02 -7.22 0.52
CA PHE A 166 -2.14 -6.08 0.34
C PHE A 166 -2.88 -4.87 -0.27
N LEU A 167 -3.68 -5.09 -1.33
CA LEU A 167 -4.50 -4.05 -1.93
C LEU A 167 -5.50 -3.48 -0.92
N ALA A 168 -6.14 -4.33 -0.12
CA ALA A 168 -7.04 -3.90 0.94
C ALA A 168 -6.32 -3.02 1.97
N ALA A 169 -5.09 -3.38 2.38
CA ALA A 169 -4.28 -2.57 3.30
C ALA A 169 -3.91 -1.20 2.70
N VAL A 170 -3.57 -1.13 1.41
CA VAL A 170 -3.30 0.15 0.72
C VAL A 170 -4.56 1.02 0.68
N CYS A 171 -5.71 0.45 0.31
CA CYS A 171 -6.97 1.18 0.33
C CYS A 171 -7.32 1.69 1.74
N LEU A 172 -7.14 0.87 2.77
CA LEU A 172 -7.35 1.29 4.16
C LEU A 172 -6.39 2.40 4.58
N ALA A 173 -5.12 2.34 4.20
CA ALA A 173 -4.15 3.39 4.48
C ALA A 173 -4.56 4.74 3.86
N LEU A 174 -5.10 4.73 2.63
CA LEU A 174 -5.65 5.92 1.99
C LEU A 174 -6.89 6.45 2.73
N VAL A 175 -7.80 5.56 3.15
CA VAL A 175 -8.95 5.94 3.98
C VAL A 175 -8.49 6.55 5.30
N GLY A 176 -7.51 5.95 5.98
CA GLY A 176 -6.93 6.48 7.21
C GLY A 176 -6.25 7.84 7.03
N ALA A 177 -5.59 8.07 5.89
CA ALA A 177 -5.00 9.36 5.57
C ALA A 177 -6.06 10.45 5.34
N LEU A 178 -7.17 10.10 4.69
CA LEU A 178 -8.25 11.04 4.36
C LEU A 178 -9.24 11.26 5.51
N ALA A 179 -9.36 10.31 6.44
CA ALA A 179 -10.34 10.35 7.52
C ALA A 179 -10.29 11.65 8.35
N PRO A 180 -9.11 12.14 8.81
CA PRO A 180 -9.05 13.39 9.58
C PRO A 180 -9.53 14.61 8.80
N TRP A 181 -9.47 14.59 7.47
CA TRP A 181 -9.89 15.70 6.62
C TRP A 181 -11.37 15.64 6.27
N ALA A 182 -11.97 14.45 6.29
CA ALA A 182 -13.38 14.23 6.01
C ALA A 182 -14.27 14.39 7.25
N THR A 183 -13.70 14.47 8.45
CA THR A 183 -14.44 14.58 9.72
C THR A 183 -14.02 15.79 10.55
N ASP A 184 -14.93 16.24 11.41
CA ASP A 184 -14.72 17.43 12.25
C ASP A 184 -13.92 17.13 13.54
N ASP A 185 -13.88 15.86 13.95
CA ASP A 185 -13.15 15.41 15.12
C ASP A 185 -12.45 14.06 14.91
N MET A 186 -11.53 13.74 15.82
CA MET A 186 -10.71 12.53 15.78
C MET A 186 -11.52 11.25 16.06
N GLY A 187 -12.56 11.32 16.90
CA GLY A 187 -13.43 10.18 17.19
C GLY A 187 -14.21 9.75 15.96
N ALA A 188 -14.80 10.71 15.24
CA ALA A 188 -15.45 10.46 13.95
C ALA A 188 -14.47 9.88 12.92
N ALA A 189 -13.23 10.37 12.85
CA ALA A 189 -12.20 9.82 11.96
C ALA A 189 -11.91 8.34 12.29
N LEU A 190 -11.76 8.01 13.57
CA LEU A 190 -11.50 6.64 14.03
C LEU A 190 -12.69 5.72 13.77
N LEU A 191 -13.93 6.19 13.94
CA LEU A 191 -15.14 5.43 13.60
C LEU A 191 -15.21 5.13 12.11
N LEU A 192 -14.89 6.11 11.26
CA LEU A 192 -14.85 5.94 9.80
C LEU A 192 -13.79 4.89 9.40
N VAL A 193 -12.58 4.98 9.98
CA VAL A 193 -11.52 3.98 9.75
C VAL A 193 -11.93 2.60 10.26
N GLY A 194 -12.54 2.52 11.45
CA GLY A 194 -13.02 1.26 12.03
C GLY A 194 -14.08 0.59 11.17
N GLY A 195 -15.07 1.36 10.69
CA GLY A 195 -16.10 0.90 9.77
C GLY A 195 -15.51 0.41 8.44
N ALA A 196 -14.60 1.18 7.82
CA ALA A 196 -13.92 0.78 6.60
C ALA A 196 -13.09 -0.51 6.79
N THR A 197 -12.42 -0.64 7.93
CA THR A 197 -11.64 -1.84 8.29
C THR A 197 -12.54 -3.07 8.41
N ALA A 198 -13.71 -2.94 9.05
CA ALA A 198 -14.68 -4.03 9.15
C ALA A 198 -15.21 -4.47 7.78
N VAL A 199 -15.53 -3.52 6.91
CA VAL A 199 -15.97 -3.80 5.53
C VAL A 199 -14.86 -4.50 4.73
N ALA A 200 -13.63 -3.98 4.79
CA ALA A 200 -12.49 -4.59 4.10
C ALA A 200 -12.22 -6.02 4.60
N ALA A 201 -12.27 -6.24 5.92
CA ALA A 201 -12.12 -7.57 6.52
C ALA A 201 -13.22 -8.54 6.06
N ALA A 202 -14.48 -8.09 6.01
CA ALA A 202 -15.60 -8.89 5.52
C ALA A 202 -15.42 -9.26 4.04
N VAL A 203 -15.05 -8.31 3.18
CA VAL A 203 -14.78 -8.56 1.75
C VAL A 203 -13.62 -9.55 1.58
N CYS A 204 -12.52 -9.36 2.30
CA CYS A 204 -11.39 -10.29 2.27
C CYS A 204 -11.78 -11.69 2.77
N ALA A 205 -12.59 -11.81 3.81
CA ALA A 205 -13.06 -13.08 4.33
C ALA A 205 -13.96 -13.81 3.32
N VAL A 206 -14.92 -13.11 2.71
CA VAL A 206 -15.79 -13.67 1.67
C VAL A 206 -14.97 -14.11 0.46
N ALA A 207 -14.04 -13.27 -0.01
CA ALA A 207 -13.15 -13.61 -1.11
C ALA A 207 -12.26 -14.82 -0.77
N ALA A 208 -11.71 -14.88 0.45
CA ALA A 208 -10.93 -16.03 0.91
C ALA A 208 -11.76 -17.31 0.95
N VAL A 209 -13.00 -17.27 1.43
CA VAL A 209 -13.92 -18.43 1.41
C VAL A 209 -14.25 -18.84 -0.02
N PHE A 210 -14.53 -17.88 -0.90
CA PHE A 210 -14.85 -18.15 -2.31
C PHE A 210 -13.65 -18.77 -3.05
N LEU A 211 -12.45 -18.22 -2.85
CA LEU A 211 -11.21 -18.76 -3.41
C LEU A 211 -10.90 -20.14 -2.85
N ARG A 212 -11.07 -20.35 -1.53
CA ARG A 212 -10.91 -21.68 -0.92
C ARG A 212 -11.90 -22.69 -1.49
N ARG A 213 -13.16 -22.31 -1.73
CA ARG A 213 -14.18 -23.18 -2.33
C ARG A 213 -13.82 -23.53 -3.78
N ARG A 214 -13.41 -22.55 -4.58
CA ARG A 214 -12.93 -22.81 -5.96
C ARG A 214 -11.71 -23.73 -5.98
N ARG A 215 -10.84 -23.65 -4.97
CA ARG A 215 -9.62 -24.46 -4.82
C ARG A 215 -9.80 -25.80 -4.13
N ARG A 216 -11.02 -26.15 -3.72
CA ARG A 216 -11.31 -27.52 -3.26
C ARG A 216 -11.35 -28.53 -4.40
N GLY A 217 -11.34 -28.09 -5.65
CA GLY A 217 -11.10 -28.95 -6.81
C GLY A 217 -9.63 -29.35 -6.94
N ASP A 218 -9.39 -30.44 -7.67
CA ASP A 218 -8.05 -30.78 -8.13
C ASP A 218 -7.54 -29.63 -9.02
N ASP A 219 -6.36 -29.09 -8.72
CA ASP A 219 -5.79 -27.95 -9.46
C ASP A 219 -5.07 -28.40 -10.74
N THR A 220 -5.40 -29.61 -11.18
CA THR A 220 -4.95 -30.21 -12.41
C THR A 220 -5.50 -29.44 -13.60
N ILE A 221 -4.60 -29.06 -14.49
CA ILE A 221 -4.90 -28.46 -15.78
C ILE A 221 -4.96 -29.60 -16.77
N ASP A 222 -6.13 -29.80 -17.39
CA ASP A 222 -6.23 -30.74 -18.51
C ASP A 222 -5.43 -30.20 -19.70
N VAL A 223 -4.34 -30.91 -20.02
CA VAL A 223 -3.48 -30.65 -21.17
C VAL A 223 -3.42 -31.92 -22.00
N PRO A 224 -4.02 -31.95 -23.21
CA PRO A 224 -3.97 -33.14 -24.05
C PRO A 224 -2.53 -33.39 -24.52
N PRO A 225 -2.00 -34.62 -24.43
CA PRO A 225 -0.67 -34.95 -24.93
C PRO A 225 -0.61 -34.80 -26.45
N THR A 226 0.52 -34.31 -26.96
CA THR A 226 0.78 -34.19 -28.41
C THR A 226 2.17 -34.72 -28.69
N VAL A 227 2.29 -35.81 -29.45
CA VAL A 227 3.59 -36.38 -29.81
C VAL A 227 4.22 -35.53 -30.92
N PRO A 228 5.39 -34.93 -30.69
CA PRO A 228 6.04 -34.12 -31.72
C PRO A 228 6.59 -35.01 -32.85
N THR A 229 6.40 -34.60 -34.10
CA THR A 229 6.87 -35.34 -35.29
C THR A 229 8.37 -35.19 -35.55
N GLN A 230 8.98 -34.15 -34.99
CA GLN A 230 10.42 -33.86 -35.05
C GLN A 230 10.91 -33.53 -33.63
N GLU A 231 12.23 -33.56 -33.41
CA GLU A 231 12.78 -33.13 -32.13
C GLU A 231 12.56 -31.61 -31.96
N GLU A 232 11.70 -31.24 -31.02
CA GLU A 232 11.37 -29.84 -30.70
C GLU A 232 12.17 -29.38 -29.49
N HIS A 233 12.86 -28.24 -29.64
CA HIS A 233 13.71 -27.66 -28.60
C HIS A 233 13.09 -26.38 -28.04
N PHE A 234 12.89 -26.31 -26.72
CA PHE A 234 12.21 -25.19 -26.09
C PHE A 234 12.69 -24.92 -24.65
N PRO A 235 12.49 -23.70 -24.14
CA PRO A 235 12.82 -23.38 -22.75
C PRO A 235 12.06 -24.26 -21.76
N GLY A 236 12.78 -24.82 -20.80
CA GLY A 236 12.18 -25.65 -19.76
C GLY A 236 13.25 -26.28 -18.88
N ARG A 237 12.84 -26.74 -17.70
CA ARG A 237 13.75 -27.28 -16.70
C ARG A 237 13.15 -28.50 -16.03
N ILE A 238 14.01 -29.42 -15.63
CA ILE A 238 13.65 -30.53 -14.76
C ILE A 238 14.21 -30.19 -13.38
N LEU A 239 13.39 -30.33 -12.36
CA LEU A 239 13.73 -30.04 -10.97
C LEU A 239 13.45 -31.29 -10.14
N GLY A 240 14.31 -31.58 -9.18
CA GLY A 240 14.21 -32.76 -8.33
C GLY A 240 15.59 -33.30 -7.98
N GLU A 241 15.65 -34.21 -7.01
CA GLU A 241 16.88 -34.88 -6.59
C GLU A 241 17.18 -36.07 -7.52
N VAL A 242 17.27 -35.81 -8.82
CA VAL A 242 17.48 -36.82 -9.87
C VAL A 242 18.67 -36.46 -10.77
N PRO A 243 19.44 -37.45 -11.27
CA PRO A 243 20.70 -37.21 -11.97
C PRO A 243 20.55 -36.46 -13.30
N TYR A 244 19.36 -36.44 -13.89
CA TYR A 244 19.07 -35.73 -15.15
C TYR A 244 18.46 -34.34 -14.94
N ALA A 245 18.25 -33.88 -13.70
CA ALA A 245 17.76 -32.52 -13.40
C ALA A 245 18.85 -31.44 -13.42
N GLU A 246 20.13 -31.81 -13.41
CA GLU A 246 21.24 -30.85 -13.28
C GLU A 246 21.34 -29.89 -14.48
N HIS A 247 21.32 -28.58 -14.17
CA HIS A 247 21.78 -27.46 -15.01
C HIS A 247 21.12 -27.27 -16.38
N GLY A 248 20.12 -28.08 -16.74
CA GLY A 248 19.31 -27.88 -17.94
C GLY A 248 18.53 -26.56 -17.89
N THR A 249 18.62 -25.79 -18.96
CA THR A 249 17.79 -24.57 -19.18
C THR A 249 16.77 -24.75 -20.29
N HIS A 250 16.93 -25.81 -21.08
CA HIS A 250 16.05 -26.16 -22.18
C HIS A 250 15.70 -27.65 -22.14
N LEU A 251 14.55 -27.96 -22.73
CA LEU A 251 14.06 -29.30 -22.95
C LEU A 251 14.04 -29.59 -24.44
N LEU A 252 14.25 -30.85 -24.76
CA LEU A 252 14.08 -31.39 -26.09
C LEU A 252 13.06 -32.53 -26.01
N ALA A 253 11.99 -32.42 -26.80
CA ALA A 253 10.93 -33.42 -26.89
C ALA A 253 10.87 -34.01 -28.30
N GLY A 254 10.89 -35.33 -28.38
CA GLY A 254 10.70 -36.13 -29.60
C GLY A 254 9.77 -37.31 -29.31
N ALA A 255 9.44 -38.09 -30.34
CA ALA A 255 8.66 -39.32 -30.18
C ALA A 255 9.35 -40.30 -29.22
N GLY A 256 8.77 -40.51 -28.03
CA GLY A 256 9.28 -41.41 -26.99
C GLY A 256 10.54 -40.92 -26.27
N LEU A 257 10.84 -39.63 -26.38
CA LEU A 257 12.12 -39.08 -25.96
C LEU A 257 11.98 -37.68 -25.38
N LEU A 258 12.26 -37.54 -24.09
CA LEU A 258 12.42 -36.26 -23.43
C LEU A 258 13.87 -36.16 -22.93
N ALA A 259 14.51 -35.01 -23.12
CA ALA A 259 15.86 -34.78 -22.63
C ALA A 259 16.04 -33.35 -22.12
N ALA A 260 16.85 -33.18 -21.09
CA ALA A 260 17.35 -31.88 -20.65
C ALA A 260 18.64 -31.54 -21.41
N THR A 261 18.81 -30.26 -21.78
CA THR A 261 20.01 -29.77 -22.45
C THR A 261 20.44 -28.39 -21.94
N MET A 262 21.73 -28.09 -22.08
CA MET A 262 22.30 -26.79 -21.74
C MET A 262 22.36 -25.89 -22.98
N GLY A 263 21.49 -24.88 -23.02
CA GLY A 263 21.52 -23.85 -24.06
C GLY A 263 20.81 -24.24 -25.36
N HIS A 264 20.93 -23.37 -26.36
CA HIS A 264 20.21 -23.44 -27.64
C HIS A 264 21.24 -23.44 -28.79
N PRO A 265 21.04 -24.19 -29.88
CA PRO A 265 20.88 -25.65 -29.95
C PRO A 265 22.28 -26.31 -30.03
N GLY A 266 22.76 -26.85 -28.92
CA GLY A 266 24.00 -27.62 -28.89
C GLY A 266 23.71 -29.07 -28.53
N VAL A 267 24.18 -30.02 -29.34
CA VAL A 267 24.16 -31.46 -29.02
C VAL A 267 24.99 -31.78 -27.75
N ALA A 268 25.81 -30.83 -27.31
CA ALA A 268 26.61 -30.92 -26.10
C ALA A 268 25.72 -30.99 -24.84
N HIS A 269 25.93 -32.03 -24.04
CA HIS A 269 25.29 -32.26 -22.73
C HIS A 269 23.78 -32.57 -22.75
N ARG A 270 23.33 -33.37 -23.72
CA ARG A 270 22.00 -34.01 -23.67
C ARG A 270 21.94 -35.05 -22.54
N ARG A 271 21.03 -34.87 -21.58
CA ARG A 271 20.70 -35.89 -20.58
C ARG A 271 19.30 -36.40 -20.84
N ALA A 272 19.20 -37.64 -21.31
CA ALA A 272 17.91 -38.28 -21.56
C ALA A 272 17.17 -38.52 -20.24
N VAL A 273 15.88 -38.21 -20.24
CA VAL A 273 14.98 -38.54 -19.13
C VAL A 273 14.63 -40.01 -19.22
N PRO A 274 14.73 -40.77 -18.12
CA PRO A 274 14.43 -42.20 -18.13
C PRO A 274 12.94 -42.45 -18.38
N ARG A 275 12.64 -43.62 -18.96
CA ARG A 275 11.26 -44.05 -19.26
C ARG A 275 10.45 -44.46 -18.02
N THR A 276 11.12 -44.58 -16.88
CA THR A 276 10.49 -44.82 -15.56
C THR A 276 9.76 -43.60 -15.04
N LEU A 277 10.02 -42.40 -15.60
CA LEU A 277 9.35 -41.18 -15.21
C LEU A 277 7.87 -41.22 -15.59
N THR A 278 7.00 -41.24 -14.59
CA THR A 278 5.54 -41.28 -14.77
C THR A 278 4.91 -39.91 -14.55
N PRO A 279 4.16 -39.36 -15.53
CA PRO A 279 3.45 -38.11 -15.33
C PRO A 279 2.25 -38.33 -14.38
N LEU A 280 2.15 -37.52 -13.33
CA LEU A 280 1.05 -37.57 -12.37
C LEU A 280 -0.04 -36.55 -12.71
N ARG A 281 0.34 -35.26 -12.80
CA ARG A 281 -0.60 -34.17 -13.16
C ARG A 281 0.13 -32.92 -13.63
N VAL A 282 -0.55 -32.10 -14.42
CA VAL A 282 -0.09 -30.75 -14.78
C VAL A 282 -0.80 -29.74 -13.89
N ARG A 283 -0.09 -28.78 -13.30
CA ARG A 283 -0.64 -27.71 -12.48
C ARG A 283 0.04 -26.36 -12.73
N HIS A 284 -0.45 -25.32 -12.08
CA HIS A 284 0.23 -24.03 -12.02
C HIS A 284 1.47 -24.08 -11.11
N PRO A 285 2.51 -23.25 -11.36
CA PRO A 285 3.65 -23.12 -10.47
C PRO A 285 3.25 -22.58 -9.10
N TYR A 286 3.86 -23.12 -8.04
CA TYR A 286 3.67 -22.68 -6.66
C TYR A 286 4.90 -21.91 -6.16
N TRP A 287 4.70 -21.09 -5.12
CA TRP A 287 5.81 -20.37 -4.46
C TRP A 287 6.82 -21.29 -3.77
N SER A 288 6.41 -22.51 -3.41
CA SER A 288 7.28 -23.50 -2.78
C SER A 288 8.04 -24.37 -3.78
N ASP A 289 7.81 -24.22 -5.08
CA ASP A 289 8.54 -25.00 -6.07
C ASP A 289 10.03 -24.58 -6.05
N PRO A 290 10.98 -25.53 -6.05
CA PRO A 290 12.40 -25.24 -5.97
C PRO A 290 12.85 -24.43 -7.20
N SER A 291 13.34 -23.20 -6.98
CA SER A 291 13.66 -22.23 -8.04
C SER A 291 12.40 -21.77 -8.81
N PRO A 292 11.63 -20.79 -8.27
CA PRO A 292 10.51 -20.20 -9.00
C PRO A 292 11.09 -19.63 -10.30
N PRO A 293 10.71 -20.20 -11.45
CA PRO A 293 11.40 -19.89 -12.66
C PRO A 293 11.17 -18.41 -12.98
N GLN A 294 12.17 -17.74 -13.55
CA GLN A 294 11.94 -16.52 -14.33
C GLN A 294 11.12 -16.81 -15.62
N LEU A 295 10.45 -17.97 -15.69
CA LEU A 295 9.53 -18.28 -16.77
C LEU A 295 8.31 -17.38 -16.63
N ARG A 296 7.86 -16.93 -17.79
CA ARG A 296 6.78 -15.96 -17.99
C ARG A 296 5.50 -16.41 -17.28
N SER A 297 4.56 -15.48 -17.13
CA SER A 297 3.24 -15.66 -16.47
C SER A 297 2.37 -16.83 -16.98
N GLN A 298 2.84 -17.62 -17.96
CA GLN A 298 2.16 -18.75 -18.58
C GLN A 298 2.89 -20.10 -18.36
N ALA A 299 3.81 -20.20 -17.41
CA ALA A 299 4.45 -21.47 -17.09
C ALA A 299 3.45 -22.50 -16.50
N CYS A 300 3.68 -23.77 -16.79
CA CYS A 300 3.02 -24.94 -16.19
C CYS A 300 4.07 -25.87 -15.58
N VAL A 301 3.68 -26.56 -14.52
CA VAL A 301 4.50 -27.57 -13.84
C VAL A 301 3.84 -28.92 -14.02
N LEU A 302 4.55 -29.86 -14.61
CA LEU A 302 4.18 -31.27 -14.64
C LEU A 302 4.83 -31.96 -13.43
N GLU A 303 4.01 -32.45 -12.52
CA GLU A 303 4.45 -33.32 -11.44
C GLU A 303 4.61 -34.73 -12.01
N CYS A 304 5.79 -35.29 -11.81
CA CYS A 304 6.14 -36.65 -12.18
C CYS A 304 6.69 -37.41 -10.97
N GLU A 305 6.72 -38.72 -11.08
CA GLU A 305 7.37 -39.63 -10.15
C GLU A 305 8.33 -40.54 -10.90
N ASP A 306 9.56 -40.63 -10.41
CA ASP A 306 10.59 -41.56 -10.88
C ASP A 306 10.97 -42.48 -9.72
N GLU A 307 10.44 -43.71 -9.72
CA GLU A 307 10.71 -44.71 -8.68
C GLU A 307 10.49 -44.20 -7.24
N GLY A 308 9.41 -43.43 -7.01
CA GLY A 308 9.08 -42.84 -5.71
C GLY A 308 9.74 -41.47 -5.43
N VAL A 309 10.62 -41.00 -6.31
CA VAL A 309 11.25 -39.67 -6.20
C VAL A 309 10.41 -38.63 -6.95
N PRO A 310 9.98 -37.53 -6.30
CA PRO A 310 9.20 -36.49 -6.96
C PRO A 310 10.09 -35.67 -7.91
N VAL A 311 9.62 -35.51 -9.15
CA VAL A 311 10.29 -34.73 -10.20
C VAL A 311 9.30 -33.71 -10.75
N LEU A 312 9.75 -32.48 -10.94
CA LEU A 312 8.95 -31.40 -11.52
C LEU A 312 9.53 -31.01 -12.87
N ILE A 313 8.72 -31.06 -13.92
CA ILE A 313 9.09 -30.53 -15.23
C ILE A 313 8.37 -29.20 -15.44
N VAL A 314 9.14 -28.16 -15.67
CA VAL A 314 8.64 -26.78 -15.77
C VAL A 314 8.87 -26.25 -17.17
N THR A 315 7.82 -25.83 -17.85
CA THR A 315 7.90 -25.21 -19.18
C THR A 315 6.70 -24.29 -19.43
N ASP A 316 6.68 -23.59 -20.56
CA ASP A 316 5.52 -22.78 -20.97
C ASP A 316 4.31 -23.68 -21.28
N ARG A 317 3.10 -23.19 -20.94
CA ARG A 317 1.85 -23.93 -21.15
C ARG A 317 1.66 -24.44 -22.59
N GLN A 318 2.14 -23.69 -23.58
CA GLN A 318 2.05 -24.06 -25.00
C GLN A 318 2.94 -25.26 -25.37
N ARG A 319 4.00 -25.53 -24.61
CA ARG A 319 4.96 -26.62 -24.86
C ARG A 319 4.70 -27.85 -24.01
N MET A 320 3.90 -27.72 -22.95
CA MET A 320 3.52 -28.82 -22.07
C MET A 320 2.88 -30.04 -22.81
N PRO A 321 2.03 -29.86 -23.85
CA PRO A 321 1.53 -30.99 -24.64
C PRO A 321 2.63 -31.89 -25.21
N TRP A 322 3.76 -31.30 -25.63
CA TRP A 322 4.89 -32.03 -26.20
C TRP A 322 5.67 -32.82 -25.15
N VAL A 323 5.84 -32.24 -23.97
CA VAL A 323 6.45 -32.95 -22.83
C VAL A 323 5.62 -34.18 -22.47
N LEU A 324 4.30 -34.01 -22.34
CA LEU A 324 3.38 -35.12 -22.07
C LEU A 324 3.40 -36.16 -23.19
N GLY A 325 3.38 -35.73 -24.45
CA GLY A 325 3.46 -36.60 -25.62
C GLY A 325 4.74 -37.44 -25.64
N ALA A 326 5.89 -36.82 -25.37
CA ALA A 326 7.19 -37.49 -25.33
C ALA A 326 7.30 -38.54 -24.21
N LEU A 327 6.64 -38.32 -23.07
CA LEU A 327 6.62 -39.26 -21.94
C LEU A 327 5.58 -40.39 -22.11
N THR A 328 4.48 -40.14 -22.82
CA THR A 328 3.37 -41.10 -22.96
C THR A 328 3.47 -41.98 -24.19
N SER A 329 4.20 -41.58 -25.23
CA SER A 329 4.43 -42.41 -26.40
C SER A 329 5.34 -43.60 -26.03
N ARG A 330 4.71 -44.70 -25.61
CA ARG A 330 5.34 -46.02 -25.61
C ARG A 330 5.39 -46.52 -27.06
N PRO A 331 6.56 -46.97 -27.55
CA PRO A 331 6.61 -47.73 -28.79
C PRO A 331 5.84 -49.05 -28.66
#